data_AF-A0A1Y2VUI4-F1
#
_entry.id   AF-A0A1Y2VUI4-F1
#
_cell.length_a   1.000
_cell.length_b   1.000
_cell.length_c   1.000
_cell.angle_alpha   90.00
_cell.angle_beta   90.00
_cell.angle_gamma   90.00
#
_symmetry.space_group_name_H-M   'P 1'
#
loop_
_entity.id
_entity.type
_entity.pdbx_description
1 polymer ?
#
loop_
_entity_poly.entity_id
_entity_poly.type
_entity_poly.pdbx_seq_one_letter_code
_entity_poly.pdbx_strand_id
1 'polypeptide(L)'
;MPAIRSHASSSRSKKPPAGFDDIRDDLEVFNIKMKDAQNTPTNNIPKHQAQWPIFQISHQRSRYVYELYYEKEAISRQLYEWLLKNGYADAMLIAKWKKQGYEKLCCLRCVQTKETNFQSTCVCRVPKAQLKDEQDVQCVSCGCRGCASSD
;
A
#
# COMPACT_ATOMS: atom_id res chain seq x y z
N MET A 1 0.84 -5.48 -18.67
CA MET A 1 -0.15 -5.25 -17.61
C MET A 1 -0.63 -6.59 -17.07
N PRO A 2 -0.68 -6.79 -15.75
CA PRO A 2 -1.79 -7.58 -15.19
C PRO A 2 -2.29 -7.01 -13.84
N ALA A 3 -3.54 -7.17 -13.41
CA ALA A 3 -4.66 -7.92 -13.97
C ALA A 3 -5.99 -7.17 -13.73
N ILE A 4 -6.72 -6.85 -14.80
CA ILE A 4 -8.18 -6.73 -14.71
C ILE A 4 -8.69 -8.16 -14.77
N ARG A 5 -9.09 -8.72 -13.62
CA ARG A 5 -9.95 -9.91 -13.61
C ARG A 5 -11.35 -9.40 -13.36
N SER A 6 -12.04 -9.15 -14.47
CA SER A 6 -13.49 -8.99 -14.50
C SER A 6 -14.13 -10.10 -13.65
N HIS A 7 -15.02 -9.71 -12.74
CA HIS A 7 -15.76 -10.60 -11.84
C HIS A 7 -16.78 -11.51 -12.56
N ALA A 8 -16.60 -11.75 -13.86
CA ALA A 8 -17.43 -12.61 -14.67
C ALA A 8 -16.59 -13.76 -15.23
N SER A 9 -16.80 -14.96 -14.68
CA SER A 9 -16.45 -16.25 -15.25
C SER A 9 -15.00 -16.44 -15.73
N SER A 10 -14.10 -16.77 -14.80
CA SER A 10 -12.90 -17.53 -15.13
C SER A 10 -12.95 -18.83 -14.35
N SER A 11 -13.10 -19.96 -15.05
CA SER A 11 -13.22 -21.32 -14.50
C SER A 11 -11.98 -21.83 -13.73
N ARG A 12 -11.06 -20.92 -13.34
CA ARG A 12 -9.85 -21.19 -12.55
C ARG A 12 -9.73 -20.37 -11.25
N SER A 13 -10.66 -19.47 -10.95
CA SER A 13 -10.67 -18.80 -9.65
C SER A 13 -11.42 -19.67 -8.64
N LYS A 14 -10.73 -20.13 -7.59
CA LYS A 14 -11.40 -20.77 -6.44
C LYS A 14 -12.47 -19.79 -5.94
N LYS A 15 -13.70 -20.28 -5.72
CA LYS A 15 -14.81 -19.47 -5.19
C LYS A 15 -14.30 -18.63 -4.01
N PRO A 16 -14.71 -17.35 -3.92
CA PRO A 16 -14.29 -16.51 -2.81
C PRO A 16 -14.67 -17.21 -1.49
N PRO A 17 -13.76 -17.25 -0.49
CA PRO A 17 -14.05 -17.81 0.82
C PRO A 17 -15.20 -17.06 1.51
N ALA A 18 -15.82 -17.68 2.51
CA ALA A 18 -16.87 -17.04 3.31
C ALA A 18 -16.39 -15.71 3.93
N GLY A 19 -17.25 -14.69 3.91
CA GLY A 19 -16.96 -13.33 4.40
C GLY A 19 -16.33 -12.39 3.35
N PHE A 20 -16.12 -12.85 2.10
CA PHE A 20 -15.65 -11.96 1.04
C PHE A 20 -16.70 -10.93 0.60
N ASP A 21 -17.99 -11.30 0.61
CA ASP A 21 -19.05 -10.41 0.14
C ASP A 21 -19.16 -9.14 1.01
N ASP A 22 -18.89 -9.25 2.32
CA ASP A 22 -18.96 -8.12 3.26
C ASP A 22 -17.86 -7.07 3.03
N ILE A 23 -16.69 -7.48 2.53
CA ILE A 23 -15.55 -6.59 2.26
C ILE A 23 -15.44 -6.19 0.79
N ARG A 24 -16.29 -6.76 -0.07
CA ARG A 24 -16.18 -6.66 -1.53
C ARG A 24 -16.35 -5.22 -2.00
N ASP A 25 -17.36 -4.53 -1.47
CA ASP A 25 -17.69 -3.18 -1.90
C ASP A 25 -16.58 -2.20 -1.54
N ASP A 26 -16.01 -2.33 -0.33
CA ASP A 26 -14.86 -1.54 0.11
C ASP A 26 -13.64 -1.77 -0.78
N LEU A 27 -13.34 -3.03 -1.14
CA LEU A 27 -12.24 -3.36 -2.04
C LEU A 27 -12.46 -2.83 -3.47
N GLU A 28 -13.70 -2.79 -3.95
CA GLU A 28 -14.02 -2.25 -5.26
C GLU A 28 -13.84 -0.73 -5.30
N VAL A 29 -14.16 -0.01 -4.22
CA VAL A 29 -13.88 1.43 -4.10
C VAL A 29 -12.38 1.72 -4.27
N PHE A 30 -11.49 0.91 -3.68
CA PHE A 30 -10.05 1.07 -3.89
C PHE A 30 -9.62 0.77 -5.33
N ASN A 31 -10.24 -0.22 -5.99
CA ASN A 31 -9.96 -0.52 -7.39
C ASN A 31 -10.40 0.60 -8.33
N ILE A 32 -11.56 1.21 -8.09
CA ILE A 32 -12.04 2.36 -8.86
C ILE A 32 -11.07 3.54 -8.68
N LYS A 33 -10.73 3.90 -7.44
CA LYS A 33 -9.74 4.95 -7.14
C LYS A 33 -8.40 4.68 -7.83
N MET A 34 -7.95 3.42 -7.86
CA MET A 34 -6.70 3.04 -8.53
C MET A 34 -6.77 3.26 -10.04
N LYS A 35 -7.89 2.88 -10.69
CA LYS A 35 -8.10 3.12 -12.12
C LYS A 35 -8.15 4.61 -12.43
N ASP A 36 -8.84 5.40 -11.61
CA ASP A 36 -8.94 6.85 -11.79
C ASP A 36 -7.56 7.52 -11.64
N ALA A 37 -6.79 7.12 -10.63
CA ALA A 37 -5.42 7.60 -10.43
C ALA A 37 -4.49 7.24 -11.62
N GLN A 38 -4.67 6.08 -12.24
CA GLN A 38 -3.91 5.66 -13.42
C GLN A 38 -4.31 6.43 -14.68
N ASN A 39 -5.58 6.81 -14.81
CA ASN A 39 -6.11 7.53 -15.97
C ASN A 39 -5.98 9.06 -15.86
N THR A 40 -5.64 9.56 -14.66
CA THR A 40 -5.49 11.00 -14.43
C THR A 40 -4.36 11.57 -15.30
N PRO A 41 -4.61 12.63 -16.08
CA PRO A 41 -3.59 13.22 -16.95
C PRO A 41 -2.47 13.85 -16.12
N THR A 42 -1.22 13.51 -16.44
CA THR A 42 -0.04 13.90 -15.66
C THR A 42 0.70 15.10 -16.25
N ASN A 43 0.11 15.80 -17.22
CA ASN A 43 0.79 16.82 -18.02
C ASN A 43 1.28 18.04 -17.20
N ASN A 44 0.62 18.33 -16.07
CA ASN A 44 0.90 19.51 -15.25
C ASN A 44 1.69 19.20 -13.96
N ILE A 45 2.08 17.94 -13.74
CA ILE A 45 2.78 17.52 -12.52
C ILE A 45 4.09 16.80 -12.84
N PRO A 46 5.09 16.88 -11.97
CA PRO A 46 6.31 16.10 -12.13
C PRO A 46 6.00 14.60 -12.22
N LYS A 47 6.72 13.90 -13.10
CA LYS A 47 6.52 12.46 -13.36
C LYS A 47 6.54 11.58 -12.10
N HIS A 48 7.32 11.96 -11.09
CA HIS A 48 7.37 11.23 -9.82
C HIS A 48 6.10 11.46 -8.97
N GLN A 49 5.53 12.68 -8.98
CA GLN A 49 4.31 13.01 -8.25
C GLN A 49 3.08 12.32 -8.81
N ALA A 50 3.06 12.07 -10.12
CA ALA A 50 1.99 11.29 -10.77
C ALA A 50 1.82 9.89 -10.16
N GLN A 51 2.88 9.30 -9.60
CA GLN A 51 2.81 7.97 -8.99
C GLN A 51 2.37 8.00 -7.52
N TRP A 52 2.37 9.16 -6.85
CA TRP A 52 2.07 9.24 -5.43
C TRP A 52 0.66 8.76 -5.08
N PRO A 53 -0.41 9.14 -5.80
CA PRO A 53 -1.76 8.64 -5.52
C PRO A 53 -1.85 7.11 -5.64
N ILE A 54 -1.14 6.52 -6.62
CA ILE A 54 -1.09 5.06 -6.83
C ILE A 54 -0.47 4.38 -5.60
N PHE A 55 0.64 4.90 -5.08
CA PHE A 55 1.25 4.37 -3.86
C PHE A 55 0.36 4.53 -2.64
N GLN A 56 -0.31 5.68 -2.50
CA GLN A 56 -1.20 5.95 -1.39
C GLN A 56 -2.40 4.99 -1.39
N ILE A 57 -3.04 4.77 -2.54
CA ILE A 57 -4.17 3.83 -2.66
C ILE A 57 -3.71 2.40 -2.38
N SER A 58 -2.56 1.98 -2.92
CA SER A 58 -2.01 0.65 -2.67
C SER A 58 -1.70 0.41 -1.18
N HIS A 59 -1.14 1.43 -0.52
CA HIS A 59 -0.89 1.43 0.92
C HIS A 59 -2.21 1.31 1.71
N GLN A 60 -3.19 2.18 1.41
CA GLN A 60 -4.50 2.18 2.09
C GLN A 60 -5.23 0.85 1.92
N ARG A 61 -5.24 0.29 0.71
CA ARG A 61 -5.85 -1.01 0.44
C ARG A 61 -5.17 -2.13 1.23
N SER A 62 -3.83 -2.13 1.30
CA SER A 62 -3.09 -3.11 2.09
C SER A 62 -3.30 -2.94 3.59
N ARG A 63 -3.41 -1.68 4.07
CA ARG A 63 -3.65 -1.35 5.47
C ARG A 63 -5.04 -1.78 5.92
N TYR A 64 -6.05 -1.55 5.08
CA TYR A 64 -7.42 -2.02 5.32
C TYR A 64 -7.46 -3.54 5.55
N VAL A 65 -6.81 -4.33 4.69
CA VAL A 65 -6.73 -5.80 4.86
C VAL A 65 -5.94 -6.19 6.11
N TYR A 66 -4.89 -5.45 6.46
CA TYR A 66 -4.11 -5.67 7.68
C TYR A 66 -4.97 -5.44 8.93
N GLU A 67 -5.69 -4.33 9.01
CA GLU A 67 -6.53 -3.96 10.14
C GLU A 67 -7.70 -4.94 10.31
N LEU A 68 -8.32 -5.39 9.22
CA LEU A 68 -9.39 -6.39 9.27
C LEU A 68 -8.92 -7.73 9.88
N TYR A 69 -7.69 -8.15 9.63
CA TYR A 69 -7.18 -9.44 10.11
C TYR A 69 -6.49 -9.35 11.49
N TYR A 70 -5.61 -8.37 11.71
CA TYR A 70 -4.80 -8.28 12.92
C TYR A 70 -5.40 -7.42 14.03
N GLU A 71 -6.23 -6.43 13.70
CA GLU A 71 -6.79 -5.51 14.71
C GLU A 71 -8.27 -5.84 15.02
N LYS A 72 -9.09 -6.04 13.98
CA LYS A 72 -10.53 -6.29 14.12
C LYS A 72 -10.92 -7.76 14.11
N GLU A 73 -10.03 -8.65 13.67
CA GLU A 73 -10.26 -10.10 13.50
C GLU A 73 -11.55 -10.45 12.74
N ALA A 74 -12.00 -9.56 11.84
CA ALA A 74 -13.28 -9.67 11.14
C ALA A 74 -13.23 -10.66 9.95
N ILE A 75 -12.04 -11.06 9.53
CA ILE A 75 -11.84 -11.99 8.41
C ILE A 75 -11.11 -13.26 8.84
N SER A 76 -11.53 -14.39 8.27
CA SER A 76 -10.86 -15.67 8.52
C SER A 76 -9.46 -15.70 7.90
N ARG A 77 -8.57 -16.52 8.48
CA ARG A 77 -7.23 -16.77 7.92
C ARG A 77 -7.27 -17.25 6.47
N GLN A 78 -8.25 -18.09 6.12
CA GLN A 78 -8.42 -18.57 4.75
C GLN A 78 -8.73 -17.43 3.78
N LEU A 79 -9.60 -16.49 4.18
CA LEU A 79 -9.93 -15.32 3.39
C LEU A 79 -8.72 -14.38 3.26
N TYR A 80 -8.00 -14.12 4.36
CA TYR A 80 -6.79 -13.31 4.35
C TYR A 80 -5.72 -13.87 3.40
N GLU A 81 -5.40 -15.16 3.47
CA GLU A 81 -4.43 -15.80 2.57
C GLU A 81 -4.90 -15.77 1.10
N TRP A 82 -6.21 -15.91 0.86
CA TRP A 82 -6.80 -15.78 -0.48
C TRP A 82 -6.67 -14.36 -1.02
N LEU A 83 -6.90 -13.33 -0.19
CA LEU A 83 -6.74 -11.92 -0.57
C LEU A 83 -5.30 -11.58 -0.96
N LEU A 84 -4.32 -12.07 -0.18
CA LEU A 84 -2.90 -11.91 -0.50
C LEU A 84 -2.56 -12.60 -1.83
N LYS A 85 -3.06 -13.81 -2.07
CA LYS A 85 -2.79 -14.57 -3.29
C LYS A 85 -3.40 -13.92 -4.54
N ASN A 86 -4.52 -13.22 -4.39
CA ASN A 86 -5.17 -12.50 -5.48
C ASN A 86 -4.66 -11.06 -5.66
N GLY A 87 -3.71 -10.61 -4.83
CA GLY A 87 -3.09 -9.29 -4.97
C GLY A 87 -3.94 -8.13 -4.48
N TYR A 88 -4.91 -8.38 -3.58
CA TYR A 88 -5.67 -7.32 -2.92
C TYR A 88 -4.82 -6.56 -1.89
N ALA A 89 -3.80 -7.19 -1.31
CA ALA A 89 -2.85 -6.55 -0.41
C ALA A 89 -1.41 -6.99 -0.67
N ASP A 90 -0.45 -6.14 -0.31
CA ASP A 90 0.98 -6.44 -0.46
C ASP A 90 1.52 -7.22 0.75
N ALA A 91 1.79 -8.51 0.53
CA ALA A 91 2.31 -9.41 1.55
C ALA A 91 3.68 -8.99 2.09
N MET A 92 4.54 -8.40 1.25
CA MET A 92 5.87 -7.97 1.66
C MET A 92 5.80 -6.69 2.50
N LEU A 93 4.90 -5.77 2.15
CA LEU A 93 4.65 -4.57 2.96
C LEU A 93 4.07 -4.93 4.32
N ILE A 94 3.07 -5.83 4.37
CA ILE A 94 2.50 -6.33 5.62
C ILE A 94 3.56 -7.03 6.49
N ALA A 95 4.43 -7.84 5.88
CA ALA A 95 5.54 -8.46 6.60
C ALA A 95 6.50 -7.45 7.23
N LYS A 96 6.62 -6.24 6.67
CA LYS A 96 7.38 -5.14 7.28
C LYS A 96 6.63 -4.51 8.44
N TRP A 97 5.32 -4.27 8.34
CA TRP A 97 4.53 -3.68 9.43
C TRP A 97 4.56 -4.48 10.73
N LYS A 98 4.76 -5.81 10.65
CA LYS A 98 4.95 -6.68 11.81
C LYS A 98 6.30 -6.53 12.52
N LYS A 99 7.28 -5.84 11.90
CA LYS A 99 8.60 -5.63 12.48
C LYS A 99 8.61 -4.33 13.26
N GLN A 100 9.21 -4.37 14.45
CA GLN A 100 9.38 -3.20 15.31
C GLN A 100 10.01 -2.04 14.53
N GLY A 101 9.42 -0.85 14.64
CA GLY A 101 9.92 0.36 13.99
C GLY A 101 9.53 0.51 12.51
N TYR A 102 8.76 -0.42 11.96
CA TYR A 102 8.19 -0.33 10.60
C TYR A 102 6.65 -0.33 10.61
N GLU A 103 5.99 -0.23 11.76
CA GLU A 103 4.52 -0.32 11.91
C GLU A 103 3.75 0.66 11.01
N LYS A 104 4.35 1.83 10.74
CA LYS A 104 3.80 2.92 9.91
C LYS A 104 4.51 3.09 8.56
N LEU A 105 5.21 2.07 8.08
CA LEU A 105 6.00 2.14 6.84
C LEU A 105 5.11 2.47 5.63
N CYS A 106 5.49 3.50 4.86
CA CYS A 106 4.72 3.99 3.71
C CYS A 106 4.75 3.05 2.50
N CYS A 107 5.92 2.56 2.08
CA CYS A 107 6.09 1.65 0.95
C CYS A 107 7.43 0.91 1.02
N LEU A 108 7.58 -0.14 0.22
CA LEU A 108 8.81 -0.94 0.17
C LEU A 108 10.01 -0.18 -0.43
N ARG A 109 9.77 0.73 -1.39
CA ARG A 109 10.86 1.54 -1.99
C ARG A 109 11.59 2.39 -0.96
N CYS A 110 10.89 2.91 0.06
CA CYS A 110 11.49 3.79 1.06
C CYS A 110 12.49 3.09 2.00
N VAL A 111 12.48 1.75 2.02
CA VAL A 111 13.42 0.94 2.82
C VAL A 111 14.41 0.17 1.94
N GLN A 112 14.33 0.31 0.63
CA GLN A 112 15.17 -0.40 -0.31
C GLN A 112 16.45 0.39 -0.57
N THR A 113 17.47 0.15 0.24
CA THR A 113 18.76 0.88 0.20
C THR A 113 19.44 0.80 -1.17
N LYS A 114 19.34 -0.35 -1.84
CA LYS A 114 19.94 -0.59 -3.17
C LYS A 114 19.42 0.33 -4.29
N GLU A 115 18.25 0.95 -4.12
CA GLU A 115 17.68 1.88 -5.11
C GLU A 115 18.16 3.33 -4.92
N THR A 116 18.94 3.61 -3.87
CA THR A 116 19.43 4.96 -3.56
C THR A 116 20.93 5.08 -3.81
N ASN A 117 21.38 6.25 -4.27
CA ASN A 117 22.79 6.51 -4.59
C ASN A 117 23.74 6.26 -3.41
N PHE A 118 23.30 6.54 -2.19
CA PHE A 118 24.10 6.41 -0.97
C PHE A 118 23.79 5.16 -0.15
N GLN A 119 23.06 4.19 -0.73
CA GLN A 119 22.68 2.94 -0.05
C GLN A 119 21.97 3.16 1.30
N SER A 120 21.16 4.22 1.37
CA SER A 120 20.45 4.65 2.58
C SER A 120 18.94 4.51 2.44
N THR A 121 18.22 4.58 3.56
CA THR A 121 16.76 4.63 3.53
C THR A 121 16.27 6.02 3.13
N CYS A 122 15.04 6.12 2.64
CA CYS A 122 14.46 7.41 2.27
C CYS A 122 14.34 8.35 3.49
N VAL A 123 14.45 9.66 3.25
CA VAL A 123 14.30 10.72 4.27
C VAL A 123 13.00 10.60 5.07
N CYS A 124 11.92 10.09 4.47
CA CYS A 124 10.66 9.86 5.18
C CYS A 124 10.76 8.83 6.32
N ARG A 125 11.85 8.07 6.43
CA ARG A 125 12.11 7.14 7.55
C ARG A 125 12.82 7.79 8.72
N VAL A 126 13.31 9.02 8.58
CA VAL A 126 13.96 9.78 9.64
C VAL A 126 12.86 10.32 10.56
N PRO A 127 12.92 10.05 11.89
CA PRO A 127 11.98 10.63 12.85
C PRO A 127 12.02 12.16 12.80
N LYS A 128 10.86 12.81 12.89
CA LYS A 128 10.74 14.28 12.88
C LYS A 128 11.60 14.95 13.95
N ALA A 129 11.73 14.33 15.13
CA ALA A 129 12.59 14.82 16.21
C ALA A 129 14.09 14.92 15.84
N GLN A 130 14.54 14.21 14.80
CA GLN A 130 15.92 14.23 14.32
C GLN A 130 16.11 15.10 13.06
N LEU A 131 15.02 15.59 12.48
CA LEU A 131 15.10 16.56 11.38
C LEU A 131 15.46 17.93 11.95
N LYS A 132 16.52 18.53 11.39
CA LYS A 132 17.11 19.79 11.89
C LYS A 132 16.26 21.03 11.59
N ASP A 133 15.28 20.91 10.70
CA ASP A 133 14.39 21.98 10.28
C ASP A 133 12.94 21.48 10.31
N GLU A 134 11.96 22.38 10.52
CA GLU A 134 10.53 22.16 10.20
C GLU A 134 10.29 22.01 8.68
N GLN A 135 11.20 21.33 7.98
CA GLN A 135 11.05 21.03 6.57
C GLN A 135 9.85 20.11 6.39
N ASP A 136 8.94 20.52 5.50
CA ASP A 136 7.86 19.65 5.02
C ASP A 136 8.48 18.53 4.17
N VAL A 137 8.80 17.42 4.84
CA VAL A 137 9.37 16.24 4.18
C VAL A 137 8.33 15.68 3.21
N GLN A 138 8.66 15.58 1.93
CA GLN A 138 7.84 14.87 0.96
C GLN A 138 8.71 13.86 0.22
N CYS A 139 8.41 12.58 0.39
CA CYS A 139 9.14 11.51 -0.28
C CYS A 139 8.95 11.58 -1.80
N VAL A 140 10.05 11.58 -2.56
CA VAL A 140 10.01 11.53 -4.03
C VAL A 140 9.30 10.27 -4.55
N SER A 141 9.40 9.14 -3.85
CA SER A 141 8.85 7.86 -4.31
C SER A 141 7.34 7.72 -4.11
N CYS A 142 6.80 8.15 -2.98
CA CYS A 142 5.39 7.91 -2.61
C CYS A 142 4.68 9.13 -2.01
N GLY A 143 5.35 10.28 -1.89
CA GLY A 143 4.74 11.52 -1.38
C GLY A 143 4.47 11.53 0.13
N CYS A 144 4.91 10.54 0.90
CA CYS A 144 4.68 10.50 2.34
C CYS A 144 5.48 11.57 3.11
N ARG A 145 4.94 11.99 4.26
CA ARG A 145 5.46 13.08 5.12
C ARG A 145 6.08 12.63 6.43
N GLY A 146 6.68 11.45 6.40
CA GLY A 146 7.14 10.74 7.59
C GLY A 146 6.43 9.40 7.72
N CYS A 147 7.22 8.35 7.88
CA CYS A 147 6.80 6.97 8.07
C CYS A 147 7.66 6.25 9.11
N ALA A 148 8.41 7.01 9.93
CA ALA A 148 8.98 6.51 11.15
C ALA A 148 7.84 6.14 12.12
N SER A 149 8.01 5.05 12.87
CA SER A 149 6.96 4.60 13.80
C SER A 149 6.92 5.43 15.09
N SER A 150 7.97 6.19 15.36
CA SER A 150 8.10 7.11 16.49
C SER A 150 7.38 8.45 16.30
N ASP A 151 7.02 8.79 15.05
CA ASP A 151 6.21 9.97 14.70
C ASP A 151 4.73 9.60 14.67
#